data_AF-A0A0P0NB84-F1
#
_entry.id   AF-A0A0P0NB84-F1
#
_cell.length_a   1.000
_cell.length_b   1.000
_cell.length_c   1.000
_cell.angle_alpha   90.00
_cell.angle_beta   90.00
_cell.angle_gamma   90.00
#
_symmetry.space_group_name_H-M   'P 1'
#
loop_
_entity.id
_entity.type
_entity.pdbx_description
1 polymer ?
#
loop_
_entity_poly.entity_id
_entity_poly.type
_entity_poly.pdbx_seq_one_letter_code
_entity_poly.pdbx_strand_id
1 'polypeptide(L)'
;MKNFKALMMSFEKTAMKRKENYIPMKAIYVFCVFLCIGSFSAVGQVKVIGALEPNDLTDKYATHSDIYGKGGFRSVASNAERDLITPARRSLGMLVYSILEEKFYQLKAGIANSNWVESQMGAGAGGGTGETLAIEKGGTGAVTAEGARENLGLGTLAIQNKDNVEITKGAIDNTLIGGSTPAQGKFTTLDVNSELTVTGQVIVNGDIKASGDVTANSDIRLKKNIETLSPVSEQLRRLHAVSYDRRDVDLHQIGFIAQNVQEFFPSLVKAGTDQKKTLSLNYQSMTVPLLKGWQEHDEEIAVQQKELKSLKSEIEELKKAVVELKELLKAKK
;
A
#
# COMPACT_ATOMS: atom_id res chain seq x y z
N MET A 1 -27.69 -73.70 -94.29
CA MET A 1 -28.91 -74.48 -93.97
C MET A 1 -28.51 -75.74 -93.25
N LYS A 2 -29.33 -76.22 -92.28
CA LYS A 2 -29.46 -77.61 -91.79
C LYS A 2 -28.14 -78.34 -91.47
N ASN A 3 -27.86 -78.58 -90.20
CA ASN A 3 -28.24 -79.83 -89.53
C ASN A 3 -27.94 -81.06 -90.39
N PHE A 4 -26.92 -81.84 -90.03
CA PHE A 4 -27.10 -82.85 -88.97
C PHE A 4 -28.26 -83.78 -89.31
N LYS A 5 -28.04 -84.58 -90.35
CA LYS A 5 -28.65 -85.90 -90.51
C LYS A 5 -27.52 -86.78 -91.04
N ALA A 6 -26.76 -87.38 -90.14
CA ALA A 6 -27.08 -88.67 -89.56
C ALA A 6 -27.17 -89.74 -90.64
N LEU A 7 -26.26 -90.70 -90.59
CA LEU A 7 -26.58 -92.07 -90.19
C LEU A 7 -25.24 -92.63 -89.66
N MET A 8 -25.13 -92.85 -88.36
CA MET A 8 -25.61 -94.04 -87.65
C MET A 8 -24.63 -95.20 -87.76
N MET A 9 -24.30 -95.74 -86.59
CA MET A 9 -24.29 -97.18 -86.31
C MET A 9 -23.70 -98.10 -87.39
N SER A 10 -22.47 -98.53 -87.14
CA SER A 10 -22.30 -99.90 -86.64
C SER A 10 -21.19 -99.85 -85.57
N PHE A 11 -21.42 -100.20 -84.30
CA PHE A 11 -21.48 -101.57 -83.77
C PHE A 11 -20.22 -102.39 -84.18
N GLU A 12 -19.47 -103.04 -83.29
CA GLU A 12 -19.56 -103.16 -81.82
C GLU A 12 -18.28 -103.88 -81.29
N LYS A 13 -17.93 -103.72 -79.99
CA LYS A 13 -17.07 -104.63 -79.16
C LYS A 13 -15.59 -104.85 -79.62
N THR A 14 -14.57 -104.86 -78.75
CA THR A 14 -14.37 -105.89 -77.70
C THR A 14 -13.19 -105.56 -76.73
N ALA A 15 -13.46 -105.59 -75.42
CA ALA A 15 -12.64 -105.96 -74.24
C ALA A 15 -11.19 -105.45 -73.91
N MET A 16 -11.08 -104.93 -72.67
CA MET A 16 -10.09 -105.24 -71.59
C MET A 16 -8.68 -104.58 -71.44
N LYS A 17 -8.31 -104.40 -70.14
CA LYS A 17 -7.00 -104.16 -69.46
C LYS A 17 -6.45 -102.72 -69.19
N ARG A 18 -6.70 -102.24 -67.97
CA ARG A 18 -5.79 -102.14 -66.79
C ARG A 18 -4.37 -101.47 -66.89
N LYS A 19 -4.23 -100.32 -66.18
CA LYS A 19 -3.10 -99.77 -65.35
C LYS A 19 -1.85 -99.03 -65.95
N GLU A 20 -1.57 -97.87 -65.31
CA GLU A 20 -0.27 -97.26 -64.88
C GLU A 20 0.81 -96.81 -65.92
N ASN A 21 1.05 -95.50 -66.09
CA ASN A 21 2.15 -94.74 -65.43
C ASN A 21 2.30 -93.26 -65.86
N TYR A 22 3.20 -92.52 -65.18
CA TYR A 22 3.42 -91.06 -65.24
C TYR A 22 4.29 -90.55 -66.43
N ILE A 23 4.29 -89.22 -66.59
CA ILE A 23 4.86 -88.39 -67.67
C ILE A 23 6.40 -88.45 -67.78
N PRO A 24 6.95 -88.38 -69.01
CA PRO A 24 8.02 -87.42 -69.28
C PRO A 24 7.78 -86.57 -70.55
N MET A 25 8.25 -85.32 -70.51
CA MET A 25 8.06 -84.29 -71.54
C MET A 25 9.19 -84.32 -72.59
N LYS A 26 8.90 -84.68 -73.85
CA LYS A 26 9.61 -84.28 -75.11
C LYS A 26 8.98 -84.94 -76.36
N ALA A 27 9.10 -84.27 -77.52
CA ALA A 27 8.51 -84.60 -78.83
C ALA A 27 6.96 -84.56 -78.89
N ILE A 28 6.29 -83.73 -79.71
CA ILE A 28 6.34 -83.54 -81.19
C ILE A 28 5.75 -84.75 -81.94
N TYR A 29 4.41 -84.85 -82.06
CA TYR A 29 3.61 -84.98 -83.32
C TYR A 29 2.09 -85.15 -83.03
N VAL A 30 1.24 -84.63 -83.93
CA VAL A 30 -0.11 -85.14 -84.32
C VAL A 30 -1.36 -84.93 -83.40
N PHE A 31 -2.16 -83.92 -83.80
CA PHE A 31 -3.60 -84.04 -84.21
C PHE A 31 -4.75 -84.10 -83.16
N CYS A 32 -5.58 -83.03 -83.13
CA CYS A 32 -7.05 -82.98 -82.87
C CYS A 32 -7.61 -83.40 -81.47
N VAL A 33 -8.78 -82.93 -80.98
CA VAL A 33 -9.63 -81.72 -81.17
C VAL A 33 -10.74 -81.70 -80.08
N PHE A 34 -11.15 -80.52 -79.57
CA PHE A 34 -12.38 -80.22 -78.77
C PHE A 34 -12.62 -80.94 -77.41
N LEU A 35 -13.57 -80.57 -76.53
CA LEU A 35 -14.25 -79.35 -76.00
C LEU A 35 -15.52 -79.84 -75.22
N CYS A 36 -16.14 -78.95 -74.42
CA CYS A 36 -17.50 -79.04 -73.79
C CYS A 36 -17.57 -79.58 -72.33
N ILE A 37 -17.96 -78.78 -71.30
CA ILE A 37 -19.30 -78.21 -70.93
C ILE A 37 -20.20 -79.28 -70.26
N GLY A 38 -20.90 -79.05 -69.13
CA GLY A 38 -21.17 -77.80 -68.38
C GLY A 38 -21.89 -78.00 -67.03
N SER A 39 -22.56 -76.95 -66.52
CA SER A 39 -22.81 -76.70 -65.08
C SER A 39 -24.30 -76.61 -64.66
N PHE A 40 -24.57 -76.06 -63.44
CA PHE A 40 -25.87 -75.58 -62.86
C PHE A 40 -26.77 -76.61 -62.13
N SER A 41 -27.53 -76.31 -61.05
CA SER A 41 -27.76 -75.07 -60.23
C SER A 41 -28.40 -75.34 -58.84
N ALA A 42 -28.30 -74.35 -57.90
CA ALA A 42 -29.31 -73.93 -56.87
C ALA A 42 -29.75 -74.90 -55.71
N VAL A 43 -30.13 -74.52 -54.47
CA VAL A 43 -30.13 -73.28 -53.63
C VAL A 43 -29.98 -73.72 -52.15
N GLY A 44 -29.29 -72.96 -51.26
CA GLY A 44 -29.51 -73.09 -49.81
C GLY A 44 -28.45 -72.47 -48.86
N GLN A 45 -28.91 -71.59 -47.95
CA GLN A 45 -28.23 -71.02 -46.76
C GLN A 45 -26.97 -70.15 -46.97
N VAL A 46 -26.98 -68.94 -46.38
CA VAL A 46 -25.75 -68.18 -46.08
C VAL A 46 -25.29 -68.52 -44.68
N LYS A 47 -24.13 -69.15 -44.59
CA LYS A 47 -23.48 -69.47 -43.31
C LYS A 47 -22.77 -68.21 -42.81
N VAL A 48 -23.18 -67.64 -41.67
CA VAL A 48 -22.40 -66.59 -41.00
C VAL A 48 -21.23 -67.27 -40.29
N ILE A 49 -20.10 -67.36 -40.98
CA ILE A 49 -18.88 -68.08 -40.54
C ILE A 49 -17.71 -67.14 -40.21
N GLY A 50 -17.96 -65.83 -40.15
CA GLY A 50 -17.03 -64.82 -39.65
C GLY A 50 -17.61 -64.09 -38.45
N ALA A 51 -16.74 -63.49 -37.63
CA ALA A 51 -17.18 -62.54 -36.62
C ALA A 51 -17.81 -61.32 -37.30
N LEU A 52 -18.83 -60.73 -36.66
CA LEU A 52 -19.26 -59.37 -36.97
C LEU A 52 -18.17 -58.40 -36.50
N GLU A 53 -17.26 -58.02 -37.39
CA GLU A 53 -16.28 -56.96 -37.14
C GLU A 53 -16.91 -55.59 -37.45
N PRO A 54 -17.10 -54.68 -36.47
CA PRO A 54 -17.78 -53.39 -36.70
C PRO A 54 -16.97 -52.36 -37.54
N ASN A 55 -15.98 -52.80 -38.31
CA ASN A 55 -14.96 -51.94 -38.93
C ASN A 55 -14.64 -52.28 -40.40
N ASP A 56 -15.45 -53.10 -41.09
CA ASP A 56 -15.33 -53.29 -42.54
C ASP A 56 -15.67 -51.99 -43.29
N LEU A 57 -14.86 -51.64 -44.30
CA LEU A 57 -15.04 -50.46 -45.16
C LEU A 57 -16.17 -50.62 -46.19
N THR A 58 -16.73 -51.81 -46.32
CA THR A 58 -17.82 -52.16 -47.26
C THR A 58 -19.16 -52.42 -46.58
N ASP A 59 -19.26 -52.26 -45.25
CA ASP A 59 -20.49 -52.44 -44.50
C ASP A 59 -21.56 -51.39 -44.91
N LYS A 60 -22.79 -51.86 -45.10
CA LYS A 60 -23.96 -51.05 -45.44
C LYS A 60 -24.55 -50.32 -44.22
N TYR A 61 -24.28 -50.79 -42.99
CA TYR A 61 -24.81 -50.23 -41.74
C TYR A 61 -23.80 -50.26 -40.58
N ALA A 62 -22.55 -49.82 -40.80
CA ALA A 62 -21.57 -49.71 -39.74
C ALA A 62 -22.05 -48.79 -38.60
N THR A 63 -21.68 -49.10 -37.35
CA THR A 63 -22.25 -48.52 -36.12
C THR A 63 -21.85 -47.07 -35.82
N HIS A 64 -21.28 -46.36 -36.80
CA HIS A 64 -20.59 -45.09 -36.59
C HIS A 64 -20.43 -44.29 -37.93
N SER A 65 -20.69 -42.96 -37.99
CA SER A 65 -20.70 -42.10 -39.23
C SER A 65 -19.74 -40.85 -39.33
N ASP A 66 -19.57 -39.98 -38.31
CA ASP A 66 -18.30 -39.57 -37.66
C ASP A 66 -18.59 -39.05 -36.27
N ILE A 67 -18.39 -39.81 -35.19
CA ILE A 67 -18.72 -41.22 -34.95
C ILE A 67 -17.90 -42.35 -35.69
N TYR A 68 -17.96 -42.55 -37.03
CA TYR A 68 -17.17 -43.46 -37.93
C TYR A 68 -15.79 -43.84 -37.43
N GLY A 69 -15.07 -42.82 -37.01
CA GLY A 69 -13.63 -42.91 -36.86
C GLY A 69 -12.90 -42.53 -38.14
N LYS A 70 -13.34 -41.45 -38.80
CA LYS A 70 -12.54 -40.66 -39.74
C LYS A 70 -12.40 -39.22 -39.23
N GLY A 71 -11.61 -39.08 -38.17
CA GLY A 71 -11.21 -37.78 -37.63
C GLY A 71 -11.86 -37.34 -36.31
N GLY A 72 -12.67 -38.18 -35.67
CA GLY A 72 -13.05 -37.95 -34.27
C GLY A 72 -11.85 -37.83 -33.31
N PHE A 73 -12.11 -37.30 -32.11
CA PHE A 73 -11.12 -37.16 -31.04
C PHE A 73 -10.47 -38.52 -30.68
N ARG A 74 -9.15 -38.55 -30.53
CA ARG A 74 -8.38 -39.74 -30.16
C ARG A 74 -7.25 -39.39 -29.19
N SER A 75 -7.02 -40.25 -28.21
CA SER A 75 -5.75 -40.25 -27.44
C SER A 75 -4.77 -41.25 -28.03
N VAL A 76 -3.48 -40.90 -28.08
CA VAL A 76 -2.35 -41.78 -28.49
C VAL A 76 -1.22 -41.66 -27.48
N ALA A 77 -0.33 -42.65 -27.40
CA ALA A 77 0.75 -42.61 -26.40
C ALA A 77 1.80 -41.55 -26.72
N SER A 78 2.09 -41.27 -28.01
CA SER A 78 3.10 -40.27 -28.42
C SER A 78 2.83 -39.66 -29.80
N ASN A 79 3.56 -38.60 -30.14
CA ASN A 79 3.53 -37.98 -31.47
C ASN A 79 3.97 -38.94 -32.58
N ALA A 80 4.82 -39.94 -32.28
CA ALA A 80 5.15 -40.99 -33.23
C ALA A 80 3.93 -41.87 -33.54
N GLU A 81 3.09 -42.19 -32.54
CA GLU A 81 1.84 -42.93 -32.76
C GLU A 81 0.78 -42.08 -33.48
N ARG A 82 0.68 -40.78 -33.17
CA ARG A 82 -0.13 -39.82 -33.94
C ARG A 82 0.23 -39.86 -35.43
N ASP A 83 1.52 -39.87 -35.74
CA ASP A 83 2.02 -39.85 -37.11
C ASP A 83 1.90 -41.21 -37.82
N LEU A 84 1.71 -42.30 -37.08
CA LEU A 84 1.34 -43.63 -37.58
C LEU A 84 -0.17 -43.83 -37.81
N ILE A 85 -1.04 -42.89 -37.38
CA ILE A 85 -2.48 -42.94 -37.73
C ILE A 85 -2.60 -42.97 -39.26
N THR A 86 -3.18 -44.02 -39.83
CA THR A 86 -3.20 -44.19 -41.29
C THR A 86 -3.98 -43.06 -41.98
N PRO A 87 -3.58 -42.61 -43.19
CA PRO A 87 -4.29 -41.54 -43.90
C PRO A 87 -5.80 -41.78 -44.08
N ALA A 88 -6.21 -43.06 -44.21
CA ALA A 88 -7.61 -43.46 -44.31
C ALA A 88 -8.45 -43.19 -43.04
N ARG A 89 -7.81 -43.01 -41.88
CA ARG A 89 -8.43 -42.69 -40.57
C ARG A 89 -8.37 -41.20 -40.21
N ARG A 90 -7.78 -40.36 -41.07
CA ARG A 90 -7.63 -38.91 -40.87
C ARG A 90 -8.69 -38.13 -41.66
N SER A 91 -9.12 -37.02 -41.09
CA SER A 91 -9.86 -35.98 -41.81
C SER A 91 -9.40 -34.59 -41.37
N LEU A 92 -9.78 -33.57 -42.13
CA LEU A 92 -9.50 -32.18 -41.79
C LEU A 92 -10.27 -31.81 -40.50
N GLY A 93 -9.57 -31.19 -39.55
CA GLY A 93 -10.12 -30.85 -38.24
C GLY A 93 -9.91 -31.91 -37.16
N MET A 94 -9.39 -33.11 -37.50
CA MET A 94 -9.15 -34.19 -36.55
C MET A 94 -8.31 -33.75 -35.35
N LEU A 95 -8.79 -34.06 -34.15
CA LEU A 95 -8.12 -33.78 -32.88
C LEU A 95 -7.47 -35.04 -32.31
N VAL A 96 -6.19 -34.93 -31.93
CA VAL A 96 -5.45 -35.98 -31.22
C VAL A 96 -4.82 -35.42 -29.96
N TYR A 97 -5.06 -36.07 -28.82
CA TYR A 97 -4.30 -35.84 -27.60
C TYR A 97 -3.12 -36.81 -27.53
N SER A 98 -1.92 -36.29 -27.36
CA SER A 98 -0.70 -37.08 -27.21
C SER A 98 -0.34 -37.16 -25.73
N ILE A 99 -0.30 -38.37 -25.17
CA ILE A 99 -0.17 -38.59 -23.72
C ILE A 99 1.25 -38.28 -23.23
N LEU A 100 2.28 -38.73 -23.93
CA LEU A 100 3.69 -38.50 -23.55
C LEU A 100 4.09 -37.02 -23.59
N GLU A 101 3.50 -36.24 -24.50
CA GLU A 101 3.79 -34.82 -24.68
C GLU A 101 2.74 -33.88 -24.06
N GLU A 102 1.71 -34.44 -23.41
CA GLU A 102 0.59 -33.74 -22.75
C GLU A 102 -0.09 -32.64 -23.60
N LYS A 103 -0.16 -32.85 -24.92
CA LYS A 103 -0.57 -31.83 -25.90
C LYS A 103 -1.69 -32.30 -26.83
N PHE A 104 -2.58 -31.38 -27.17
CA PHE A 104 -3.56 -31.57 -28.24
C PHE A 104 -2.99 -31.10 -29.59
N TYR A 105 -3.26 -31.85 -30.64
CA TYR A 105 -2.91 -31.55 -32.02
C TYR A 105 -4.15 -31.59 -32.91
N GLN A 106 -4.21 -30.72 -33.91
CA GLN A 106 -5.29 -30.65 -34.89
C GLN A 106 -4.75 -30.71 -36.32
N LEU A 107 -5.35 -31.50 -37.21
CA LEU A 107 -5.07 -31.44 -38.65
C LEU A 107 -5.74 -30.20 -39.26
N LYS A 108 -4.96 -29.14 -39.54
CA LYS A 108 -5.51 -27.85 -40.01
C LYS A 108 -5.40 -27.58 -41.52
N ALA A 109 -4.53 -28.31 -42.25
CA ALA A 109 -4.21 -28.00 -43.65
C ALA A 109 -4.24 -29.22 -44.60
N GLY A 110 -4.90 -30.32 -44.21
CA GLY A 110 -4.96 -31.59 -44.95
C GLY A 110 -4.59 -32.78 -44.07
N ILE A 111 -4.37 -33.96 -44.66
CA ILE A 111 -4.20 -35.23 -43.91
C ILE A 111 -2.75 -35.70 -43.68
N ALA A 112 -1.74 -34.98 -44.19
CA ALA A 112 -0.33 -35.34 -44.06
C ALA A 112 0.21 -35.07 -42.63
N ASN A 113 1.30 -35.75 -42.23
CA ASN A 113 1.96 -35.54 -40.92
C ASN A 113 2.42 -34.09 -40.70
N SER A 114 2.83 -33.40 -41.76
CA SER A 114 3.22 -31.98 -41.75
C SER A 114 2.11 -31.03 -41.30
N ASN A 115 0.85 -31.48 -41.27
CA ASN A 115 -0.32 -30.63 -41.08
C ASN A 115 -0.90 -30.74 -39.66
N TRP A 116 -0.26 -31.49 -38.77
CA TRP A 116 -0.55 -31.51 -37.34
C TRP A 116 -0.07 -30.22 -36.68
N VAL A 117 -1.00 -29.41 -36.20
CA VAL A 117 -0.72 -28.15 -35.51
C VAL A 117 -1.12 -28.30 -34.05
N GLU A 118 -0.25 -27.94 -33.12
CA GLU A 118 -0.58 -27.92 -31.69
C GLU A 118 -1.76 -26.96 -31.43
N SER A 119 -2.70 -27.37 -30.58
CA SER A 119 -3.90 -26.61 -30.24
C SER A 119 -4.03 -26.50 -28.73
N GLN A 120 -4.05 -25.28 -28.21
CA GLN A 120 -4.27 -25.04 -26.79
C GLN A 120 -5.79 -25.07 -26.51
N MET A 121 -6.25 -26.12 -25.80
CA MET A 121 -7.63 -26.28 -25.36
C MET A 121 -7.71 -25.99 -23.86
N GLY A 122 -8.40 -24.92 -23.45
CA GLY A 122 -8.71 -24.66 -22.03
C GLY A 122 -8.15 -23.38 -21.41
N ALA A 123 -7.45 -22.52 -22.16
CA ALA A 123 -7.04 -21.20 -21.67
C ALA A 123 -8.16 -20.15 -21.88
N GLY A 124 -9.08 -20.03 -20.92
CA GLY A 124 -9.82 -18.78 -20.74
C GLY A 124 -8.83 -17.65 -20.42
N ALA A 125 -9.08 -16.42 -20.88
CA ALA A 125 -8.15 -15.30 -20.78
C ALA A 125 -7.77 -14.99 -19.32
N GLY A 126 -6.62 -15.48 -18.87
CA GLY A 126 -6.14 -15.38 -17.49
C GLY A 126 -4.97 -16.32 -17.23
N GLY A 127 -3.76 -15.94 -17.67
CA GLY A 127 -2.53 -16.73 -17.44
C GLY A 127 -1.84 -17.26 -18.70
N GLY A 128 -1.99 -16.58 -19.84
CA GLY A 128 -1.14 -16.80 -21.01
C GLY A 128 0.21 -16.09 -20.86
N THR A 129 1.29 -16.78 -21.19
CA THR A 129 2.69 -16.32 -21.18
C THR A 129 2.93 -14.85 -21.57
N GLY A 130 3.30 -14.02 -20.58
CA GLY A 130 4.16 -12.85 -20.80
C GLY A 130 3.56 -11.56 -21.36
N GLU A 131 2.27 -11.52 -21.74
CA GLU A 131 1.62 -10.26 -22.14
C GLU A 131 1.00 -9.55 -20.92
N THR A 132 1.37 -8.28 -20.73
CA THR A 132 0.95 -7.47 -19.59
C THR A 132 -0.52 -7.04 -19.73
N LEU A 133 -1.34 -7.43 -18.75
CA LEU A 133 -2.66 -6.82 -18.57
C LEU A 133 -2.49 -5.32 -18.30
N ALA A 134 -3.34 -4.48 -18.89
CA ALA A 134 -3.34 -3.05 -18.61
C ALA A 134 -3.71 -2.78 -17.13
N ILE A 135 -3.20 -1.68 -16.57
CA ILE A 135 -3.41 -1.28 -15.17
C ILE A 135 -4.92 -1.20 -14.83
N GLU A 136 -5.71 -0.63 -15.75
CA GLU A 136 -7.18 -0.56 -15.70
C GLU A 136 -7.92 -1.91 -15.70
N LYS A 137 -7.22 -3.02 -15.95
CA LYS A 137 -7.72 -4.41 -15.90
C LYS A 137 -7.10 -5.21 -14.76
N GLY A 138 -6.49 -4.54 -13.77
CA GLY A 138 -5.85 -5.18 -12.61
C GLY A 138 -4.46 -5.72 -12.88
N GLY A 139 -3.86 -5.40 -14.02
CA GLY A 139 -2.52 -5.83 -14.39
C GLY A 139 -1.43 -5.03 -13.72
N THR A 140 -1.07 -5.40 -12.48
CA THR A 140 0.26 -5.05 -11.94
C THR A 140 1.33 -6.03 -12.42
N GLY A 141 0.95 -7.25 -12.85
CA GLY A 141 1.89 -8.30 -13.23
C GLY A 141 2.65 -8.93 -12.06
N ALA A 142 2.35 -8.55 -10.82
CA ALA A 142 3.01 -9.05 -9.63
C ALA A 142 2.17 -10.12 -8.91
N VAL A 143 2.85 -11.15 -8.38
CA VAL A 143 2.23 -12.21 -7.54
C VAL A 143 2.28 -11.88 -6.03
N THR A 144 2.80 -10.70 -5.66
CA THR A 144 2.89 -10.23 -4.27
C THR A 144 2.34 -8.80 -4.15
N ALA A 145 1.83 -8.46 -2.96
CA ALA A 145 1.38 -7.09 -2.67
C ALA A 145 2.52 -6.06 -2.74
N GLU A 146 3.78 -6.47 -2.56
CA GLU A 146 4.96 -5.62 -2.68
C GLU A 146 5.24 -5.25 -4.14
N GLY A 147 5.41 -6.24 -5.02
CA GLY A 147 5.61 -5.98 -6.45
C GLY A 147 4.41 -5.25 -7.08
N ALA A 148 3.20 -5.46 -6.55
CA ALA A 148 2.02 -4.72 -7.00
C ALA A 148 2.10 -3.21 -6.67
N ARG A 149 2.66 -2.83 -5.52
CA ARG A 149 2.90 -1.41 -5.16
C ARG A 149 4.07 -0.82 -5.93
N GLU A 150 5.12 -1.60 -6.17
CA GLU A 150 6.29 -1.21 -6.96
C GLU A 150 5.91 -0.88 -8.41
N ASN A 151 5.18 -1.78 -9.08
CA ASN A 151 4.77 -1.62 -10.48
C ASN A 151 3.75 -0.48 -10.68
N LEU A 152 3.08 -0.04 -9.61
CA LEU A 152 2.21 1.14 -9.59
C LEU A 152 2.92 2.43 -9.10
N GLY A 153 4.20 2.36 -8.75
CA GLY A 153 4.99 3.51 -8.29
C GLY A 153 4.52 4.12 -6.97
N LEU A 154 3.76 3.39 -6.14
CA LEU A 154 3.08 3.95 -4.96
C LEU A 154 4.01 4.27 -3.78
N GLY A 155 5.27 3.81 -3.84
CA GLY A 155 6.29 4.06 -2.84
C GLY A 155 5.97 3.50 -1.46
N THR A 156 6.70 3.99 -0.45
CA THR A 156 6.57 3.55 0.95
C THR A 156 5.30 4.06 1.63
N LEU A 157 4.66 5.12 1.12
CA LEU A 157 3.43 5.68 1.69
C LEU A 157 2.27 4.67 1.66
N ALA A 158 2.20 3.83 0.62
CA ALA A 158 1.19 2.78 0.47
C ALA A 158 1.36 1.57 1.44
N ILE A 159 2.33 1.62 2.35
CA ILE A 159 2.54 0.62 3.42
C ILE A 159 2.20 1.22 4.80
N GLN A 160 2.12 2.55 4.93
CA GLN A 160 1.79 3.18 6.20
C GLN A 160 0.35 2.86 6.63
N ASN A 161 0.15 2.66 7.92
CA ASN A 161 -1.20 2.47 8.46
C ASN A 161 -1.95 3.80 8.35
N LYS A 162 -3.18 3.77 7.81
CA LYS A 162 -4.05 4.96 7.68
C LYS A 162 -4.28 5.71 9.00
N ASP A 163 -4.19 5.01 10.14
CA ASP A 163 -4.37 5.57 11.48
C ASP A 163 -3.03 5.86 12.20
N ASN A 164 -1.89 5.55 11.58
CA ASN A 164 -0.54 5.84 12.09
C ASN A 164 0.41 6.16 10.93
N VAL A 165 0.21 7.35 10.34
CA VAL A 165 1.01 7.89 9.23
C VAL A 165 2.20 8.65 9.80
N GLU A 166 3.42 8.15 9.55
CA GLU A 166 4.67 8.79 9.97
C GLU A 166 5.21 9.71 8.87
N ILE A 167 5.04 11.02 9.06
CA ILE A 167 5.53 12.06 8.12
C ILE A 167 6.85 12.62 8.65
N THR A 168 7.94 11.91 8.39
CA THR A 168 9.29 12.33 8.81
C THR A 168 9.86 13.47 7.95
N LYS A 169 9.44 13.56 6.69
CA LYS A 169 9.84 14.54 5.67
C LYS A 169 8.73 14.72 4.62
N GLY A 170 8.82 15.76 3.80
CA GLY A 170 7.89 16.00 2.68
C GLY A 170 7.16 17.32 2.84
N ALA A 171 6.00 17.49 2.21
CA ALA A 171 5.16 18.67 2.45
C ALA A 171 3.69 18.29 2.67
N ILE A 172 3.07 18.89 3.68
CA ILE A 172 1.61 18.88 3.86
C ILE A 172 1.11 20.22 3.32
N ASP A 173 0.34 20.21 2.23
CA ASP A 173 -0.16 21.41 1.53
C ASP A 173 0.90 22.53 1.39
N ASN A 174 2.02 22.21 0.74
CA ASN A 174 3.19 23.08 0.53
C ASN A 174 3.96 23.51 1.80
N THR A 175 3.63 22.97 2.98
CA THR A 175 4.41 23.15 4.22
C THR A 175 5.51 22.11 4.30
N LEU A 176 6.75 22.48 3.94
CA LEU A 176 7.93 21.60 4.04
C LEU A 176 8.20 21.16 5.49
N ILE A 177 8.03 19.86 5.75
CA ILE A 177 8.32 19.17 7.00
C ILE A 177 9.76 18.64 6.97
N GLY A 178 10.55 18.93 8.01
CA GLY A 178 11.91 18.41 8.17
C GLY A 178 12.97 18.98 7.21
N GLY A 179 12.68 20.09 6.53
CA GLY A 179 13.63 20.77 5.63
C GLY A 179 14.60 21.72 6.35
N SER A 180 15.72 22.03 5.71
CA SER A 180 16.71 23.02 6.21
C SER A 180 16.26 24.47 6.09
N THR A 181 15.29 24.76 5.23
CA THR A 181 14.62 26.06 5.11
C THR A 181 13.18 25.88 5.60
N PRO A 182 12.80 26.40 6.79
CA PRO A 182 11.46 26.20 7.34
C PRO A 182 10.37 26.86 6.49
N ALA A 183 9.27 26.16 6.26
CA ALA A 183 8.03 26.72 5.72
C ALA A 183 7.05 27.06 6.86
N GLN A 184 6.15 28.03 6.64
CA GLN A 184 5.13 28.37 7.63
C GLN A 184 4.05 27.29 7.69
N GLY A 185 4.00 26.53 8.78
CA GLY A 185 2.86 25.67 9.10
C GLY A 185 1.61 26.48 9.48
N LYS A 186 0.44 26.04 9.01
CA LYS A 186 -0.86 26.58 9.41
C LYS A 186 -1.68 25.44 10.02
N PHE A 187 -2.12 25.64 11.25
CA PHE A 187 -2.91 24.67 12.01
C PHE A 187 -4.20 25.33 12.49
N THR A 188 -5.32 24.62 12.45
CA THR A 188 -6.56 25.03 13.12
C THR A 188 -6.46 24.82 14.64
N THR A 189 -5.87 23.69 15.03
CA THR A 189 -5.52 23.31 16.40
C THR A 189 -4.19 22.57 16.37
N LEU A 190 -3.32 22.82 17.35
CA LEU A 190 -2.10 22.06 17.59
C LEU A 190 -2.24 21.38 18.96
N ASP A 191 -2.36 20.05 18.96
CA ASP A 191 -2.39 19.23 20.17
C ASP A 191 -1.03 18.55 20.37
N VAL A 192 -0.47 18.66 21.59
CA VAL A 192 0.88 18.19 21.92
C VAL A 192 0.84 17.38 23.21
N ASN A 193 0.87 16.05 23.05
CA ASN A 193 0.66 15.10 24.15
C ASN A 193 1.88 14.89 25.09
N SER A 194 3.02 15.54 24.85
CA SER A 194 4.22 15.37 25.66
C SER A 194 5.00 16.68 25.87
N GLU A 195 5.73 17.16 24.86
CA GLU A 195 6.56 18.36 24.98
C GLU A 195 6.57 19.18 23.69
N LEU A 196 6.49 20.51 23.83
CA LEU A 196 6.66 21.48 22.75
C LEU A 196 7.96 22.28 22.99
N THR A 197 9.04 21.87 22.33
CA THR A 197 10.29 22.65 22.32
C THR A 197 10.24 23.71 21.22
N VAL A 198 10.36 24.99 21.60
CA VAL A 198 10.51 26.11 20.65
C VAL A 198 11.87 26.77 20.86
N THR A 199 12.72 26.76 19.83
CA THR A 199 14.06 27.37 19.85
C THR A 199 14.04 28.86 19.50
N GLY A 200 12.95 29.35 18.92
CA GLY A 200 12.71 30.76 18.58
C GLY A 200 11.83 31.49 19.59
N GLN A 201 11.23 32.60 19.15
CA GLN A 201 10.26 33.35 19.94
C GLN A 201 8.85 32.80 19.72
N VAL A 202 8.04 32.78 20.78
CA VAL A 202 6.60 32.51 20.71
C VAL A 202 5.86 33.84 20.82
N ILE A 203 5.00 34.15 19.84
CA ILE A 203 4.09 35.30 19.86
C ILE A 203 2.67 34.75 19.91
N VAL A 204 1.92 35.11 20.94
CA VAL A 204 0.53 34.66 21.16
C VAL A 204 -0.37 35.89 21.14
N ASN A 205 -1.37 35.89 20.24
CA ASN A 205 -2.33 37.00 20.11
C ASN A 205 -3.52 36.89 21.07
N GLY A 206 -3.70 35.73 21.72
CA GLY A 206 -4.69 35.48 22.76
C GLY A 206 -4.02 35.13 24.09
N ASP A 207 -4.78 34.50 24.99
CA ASP A 207 -4.30 34.19 26.34
C ASP A 207 -3.35 32.97 26.38
N ILE A 208 -2.42 33.00 27.35
CA ILE A 208 -1.59 31.86 27.72
C ILE A 208 -2.08 31.32 29.06
N LYS A 209 -2.62 30.10 29.09
CA LYS A 209 -3.05 29.41 30.31
C LYS A 209 -2.11 28.23 30.59
N ALA A 210 -1.29 28.34 31.63
CA ALA A 210 -0.47 27.26 32.15
C ALA A 210 -1.16 26.62 33.37
N SER A 211 -1.11 25.28 33.47
CA SER A 211 -1.52 24.54 34.67
C SER A 211 -0.37 24.34 35.68
N GLY A 212 0.87 24.46 35.21
CA GLY A 212 2.10 24.50 36.02
C GLY A 212 2.83 25.83 35.88
N ASP A 213 4.09 25.86 36.31
CA ASP A 213 4.88 27.09 36.41
C ASP A 213 5.40 27.63 35.07
N VAL A 214 5.48 28.96 34.96
CA VAL A 214 6.22 29.66 33.90
C VAL A 214 7.55 30.14 34.47
N THR A 215 8.62 29.42 34.18
CA THR A 215 9.96 29.71 34.71
C THR A 215 10.84 30.48 33.72
N ALA A 216 11.83 31.20 34.25
CA ALA A 216 12.83 31.92 33.46
C ALA A 216 14.24 31.65 34.00
N ASN A 217 15.21 31.48 33.10
CA ASN A 217 16.60 31.19 33.45
C ASN A 217 17.22 32.30 34.30
N SER A 218 17.69 31.96 35.51
CA SER A 218 18.17 32.93 36.51
C SER A 218 19.48 32.52 37.21
N ASP A 219 20.14 31.45 36.74
CA ASP A 219 21.41 30.93 37.26
C ASP A 219 22.53 32.00 37.22
N ILE A 220 23.39 32.03 38.24
CA ILE A 220 24.51 32.98 38.33
C ILE A 220 25.50 32.84 37.17
N ARG A 221 25.67 31.63 36.61
CA ARG A 221 26.53 31.35 35.44
C ARG A 221 26.04 32.01 34.15
N LEU A 222 24.76 32.42 34.11
CA LEU A 222 24.13 33.11 32.98
C LEU A 222 24.13 34.64 33.17
N LYS A 223 24.69 35.14 34.27
CA LYS A 223 24.71 36.56 34.65
C LYS A 223 26.13 37.12 34.65
N LYS A 224 26.25 38.41 34.34
CA LYS A 224 27.48 39.20 34.36
C LYS A 224 27.14 40.62 34.83
N ASN A 225 28.14 41.35 35.34
CA ASN A 225 27.99 42.71 35.87
C ASN A 225 26.87 42.77 36.93
N ILE A 226 26.96 41.90 37.93
CA ILE A 226 25.95 41.78 38.99
C ILE A 226 26.17 42.89 40.00
N GLU A 227 25.24 43.84 40.06
CA GLU A 227 25.25 44.97 40.98
C GLU A 227 23.98 44.95 41.84
N THR A 228 24.09 45.42 43.09
CA THR A 228 22.94 45.58 43.99
C THR A 228 22.10 46.76 43.52
N LEU A 229 20.77 46.62 43.51
CA LEU A 229 19.86 47.72 43.17
C LEU A 229 20.03 48.89 44.15
N SER A 230 20.24 50.09 43.60
CA SER A 230 20.13 51.36 44.32
C SER A 230 18.71 51.55 44.88
N PRO A 231 18.49 52.49 45.83
CA PRO A 231 17.16 52.76 46.35
C PRO A 231 16.12 53.05 45.26
N VAL A 232 14.93 52.45 45.39
CA VAL A 232 13.83 52.51 44.40
C VAL A 232 12.54 53.12 44.94
N SER A 233 12.45 53.44 46.22
CA SER A 233 11.17 53.82 46.84
C SER A 233 10.55 55.10 46.26
N GLU A 234 11.36 56.10 45.89
CA GLU A 234 10.84 57.30 45.21
C GLU A 234 10.32 57.01 43.80
N GLN A 235 11.01 56.15 43.07
CA GLN A 235 10.61 55.69 41.74
C GLN A 235 9.28 54.94 41.82
N LEU A 236 9.12 54.04 42.79
CA LEU A 236 7.87 53.30 43.03
C LEU A 236 6.71 54.23 43.43
N ARG A 237 6.95 55.23 44.29
CA ARG A 237 5.96 56.25 44.67
C ARG A 237 5.44 57.06 43.47
N ARG A 238 6.23 57.18 42.40
CA ARG A 238 5.87 57.89 41.15
C ARG A 238 5.26 56.99 40.07
N LEU A 239 5.07 55.70 40.33
CA LEU A 239 4.35 54.80 39.41
C LEU A 239 2.83 54.95 39.55
N HIS A 240 2.16 55.02 38.41
CA HIS A 240 0.71 55.14 38.32
C HIS A 240 0.07 53.75 38.18
N ALA A 241 -0.40 53.20 39.30
CA ALA A 241 -1.34 52.08 39.27
C ALA A 241 -2.72 52.58 38.80
N VAL A 242 -3.23 52.03 37.70
CA VAL A 242 -4.45 52.52 37.02
C VAL A 242 -5.44 51.39 36.74
N SER A 243 -6.73 51.73 36.81
CA SER A 243 -7.83 50.97 36.21
C SER A 243 -8.13 51.59 34.84
N TYR A 244 -8.35 50.75 33.82
CA TYR A 244 -8.58 51.20 32.44
C TYR A 244 -9.35 50.17 31.62
N ASP A 245 -10.06 50.67 30.62
CA ASP A 245 -10.65 49.87 29.55
C ASP A 245 -9.69 49.82 28.35
N ARG A 246 -9.54 48.64 27.75
CA ARG A 246 -8.81 48.51 26.49
C ARG A 246 -9.62 49.09 25.32
N ARG A 247 -8.92 49.62 24.31
CA ARG A 247 -9.53 50.21 23.11
C ARG A 247 -9.65 49.24 21.94
N ASP A 248 -8.94 48.12 22.03
CA ASP A 248 -8.79 47.11 20.99
C ASP A 248 -9.50 45.78 21.32
N VAL A 249 -9.87 45.58 22.60
CA VAL A 249 -10.75 44.52 23.09
C VAL A 249 -11.66 45.09 24.17
N ASP A 250 -12.88 44.55 24.29
CA ASP A 250 -13.85 44.92 25.32
C ASP A 250 -13.48 44.26 26.67
N LEU A 251 -12.47 44.84 27.35
CA LEU A 251 -11.92 44.29 28.58
C LEU A 251 -11.47 45.40 29.54
N HIS A 252 -12.06 45.39 30.74
CA HIS A 252 -11.67 46.24 31.86
C HIS A 252 -10.55 45.58 32.67
N GLN A 253 -9.45 46.31 32.95
CA GLN A 253 -8.28 45.78 33.64
C GLN A 253 -7.68 46.78 34.64
N ILE A 254 -6.87 46.27 35.57
CA ILE A 254 -5.99 47.06 36.45
C ILE A 254 -4.54 46.75 36.07
N GLY A 255 -3.68 47.76 36.05
CA GLY A 255 -2.26 47.60 35.73
C GLY A 255 -1.48 48.91 35.76
N PHE A 256 -0.47 49.02 34.90
CA PHE A 256 0.39 50.20 34.79
C PHE A 256 0.44 50.73 33.36
N ILE A 257 0.68 52.03 33.21
CA ILE A 257 0.97 52.66 31.91
C ILE A 257 2.44 52.40 31.57
N ALA A 258 2.70 51.69 30.47
CA ALA A 258 4.06 51.26 30.11
C ALA A 258 5.06 52.42 29.95
N GLN A 259 4.61 53.59 29.47
CA GLN A 259 5.42 54.79 29.33
C GLN A 259 5.85 55.38 30.70
N ASN A 260 4.98 55.34 31.70
CA ASN A 260 5.31 55.80 33.07
C ASN A 260 6.26 54.82 33.77
N VAL A 261 6.09 53.50 33.56
CA VAL A 261 7.07 52.51 34.01
C VAL A 261 8.42 52.70 33.31
N GLN A 262 8.43 53.08 32.03
CA GLN A 262 9.65 53.28 31.25
C GLN A 262 10.51 54.45 31.76
N GLU A 263 9.91 55.49 32.34
CA GLU A 263 10.63 56.64 32.93
C GLU A 263 11.57 56.20 34.07
N PHE A 264 11.16 55.21 34.86
CA PHE A 264 11.87 54.81 36.09
C PHE A 264 12.53 53.42 36.01
N PHE A 265 11.90 52.48 35.30
CA PHE A 265 12.33 51.08 35.18
C PHE A 265 12.36 50.64 33.71
N PRO A 266 13.18 51.28 32.84
CA PRO A 266 13.18 51.03 31.40
C PRO A 266 13.49 49.57 31.02
N SER A 267 14.22 48.84 31.86
CA SER A 267 14.53 47.41 31.66
C SER A 267 13.33 46.47 31.77
N LEU A 268 12.22 46.92 32.38
CA LEU A 268 10.97 46.17 32.46
C LEU A 268 10.08 46.35 31.23
N VAL A 269 10.42 47.27 30.32
CA VAL A 269 9.58 47.64 29.18
C VAL A 269 10.21 47.15 27.88
N LYS A 270 9.42 46.47 27.03
CA LYS A 270 9.83 46.06 25.69
C LYS A 270 9.00 46.75 24.63
N ALA A 271 9.66 47.27 23.60
CA ALA A 271 8.99 47.81 22.42
C ALA A 271 8.70 46.69 21.41
N GLY A 272 7.47 46.68 20.86
CA GLY A 272 7.06 45.81 19.78
C GLY A 272 7.78 46.11 18.46
N THR A 273 7.66 45.16 17.52
CA THR A 273 8.18 45.27 16.15
C THR A 273 7.20 45.90 15.17
N ASP A 274 6.01 46.29 15.64
CA ASP A 274 4.99 46.99 14.88
C ASP A 274 5.40 48.44 14.56
N GLN A 275 4.76 49.05 13.56
CA GLN A 275 5.08 50.43 13.14
C GLN A 275 4.93 51.46 14.26
N LYS A 276 4.07 51.22 15.26
CA LYS A 276 3.84 52.11 16.40
C LYS A 276 4.75 51.81 17.59
N LYS A 277 5.58 50.75 17.52
CA LYS A 277 6.47 50.27 18.59
C LYS A 277 5.73 50.11 19.92
N THR A 278 4.60 49.40 19.87
CA THR A 278 3.69 49.21 21.01
C THR A 278 4.45 48.66 22.22
N LEU A 279 4.36 49.35 23.36
CA LEU A 279 5.12 49.00 24.56
C LEU A 279 4.40 47.91 25.37
N SER A 280 5.17 46.95 25.88
CA SER A 280 4.72 45.85 26.74
C SER A 280 5.56 45.77 28.01
N LEU A 281 4.98 45.20 29.08
CA LEU A 281 5.60 45.13 30.41
C LEU A 281 5.96 43.70 30.82
N ASN A 282 7.16 43.53 31.35
CA ASN A 282 7.58 42.32 32.05
C ASN A 282 7.09 42.35 33.51
N TYR A 283 5.82 42.02 33.72
CA TYR A 283 5.20 41.95 35.05
C TYR A 283 5.90 40.97 36.01
N GLN A 284 6.45 39.86 35.50
CA GLN A 284 7.17 38.88 36.34
C GLN A 284 8.37 39.53 37.05
N SER A 285 9.16 40.32 36.33
CA SER A 285 10.35 41.00 36.89
C SER A 285 10.04 42.27 37.70
N MET A 286 8.81 42.80 37.64
CA MET A 286 8.37 43.93 38.49
C MET A 286 8.40 43.59 40.00
N THR A 287 8.30 42.30 40.34
CA THR A 287 8.41 41.81 41.72
C THR A 287 9.73 42.18 42.41
N VAL A 288 10.83 42.36 41.65
CA VAL A 288 12.16 42.62 42.21
C VAL A 288 12.32 44.07 42.70
N PRO A 289 11.96 45.12 41.93
CA PRO A 289 11.83 46.47 42.48
C PRO A 289 10.87 46.57 43.67
N LEU A 290 9.73 45.89 43.63
CA LEU A 290 8.75 45.90 44.74
C LEU A 290 9.35 45.32 46.04
N LEU A 291 10.10 44.22 45.94
CA LEU A 291 10.84 43.66 47.07
C LEU A 291 11.89 44.65 47.61
N LYS A 292 12.63 45.34 46.73
CA LYS A 292 13.67 46.29 47.14
C LYS A 292 13.08 47.54 47.83
N GLY A 293 11.96 48.07 47.33
CA GLY A 293 11.22 49.14 48.00
C GLY A 293 10.62 48.71 49.34
N TRP A 294 10.18 47.46 49.48
CA TRP A 294 9.75 46.92 50.77
C TRP A 294 10.91 46.84 51.78
N GLN A 295 12.10 46.41 51.36
CA GLN A 295 13.30 46.39 52.21
C GLN A 295 13.70 47.79 52.69
N GLU A 296 13.66 48.79 51.79
CA GLU A 296 13.92 50.20 52.15
C GLU A 296 12.93 50.72 53.19
N HIS A 297 11.63 50.41 53.03
CA HIS A 297 10.62 50.81 54.01
C HIS A 297 10.74 50.07 55.35
N ASP A 298 11.19 48.81 55.38
CA ASP A 298 11.48 48.08 56.62
C ASP A 298 12.67 48.70 57.37
N GLU A 299 13.72 49.10 56.65
CA GLU A 299 14.87 49.85 57.20
C GLU A 299 14.42 51.20 57.79
N GLU A 300 13.60 51.98 57.07
CA GLU A 300 13.02 53.25 57.56
C GLU A 300 12.17 53.04 58.84
N ILE A 301 11.32 52.01 58.87
CA ILE A 301 10.47 51.68 60.02
C ILE A 301 11.33 51.30 61.23
N ALA A 302 12.38 50.51 61.04
CA ALA A 302 13.29 50.11 62.12
C ALA A 302 14.02 51.33 62.75
N VAL A 303 14.44 52.30 61.93
CA VAL A 303 15.02 53.56 62.39
C VAL A 303 13.99 54.38 63.19
N GLN A 304 12.80 54.60 62.64
CA GLN A 304 11.73 55.36 63.31
C GLN A 304 11.30 54.72 64.65
N GLN A 305 11.23 53.39 64.73
CA GLN A 305 10.93 52.69 65.99
C GLN A 305 12.02 52.90 67.06
N LYS A 306 13.30 52.96 66.65
CA LYS A 306 14.42 53.24 67.55
C LYS A 306 14.38 54.67 68.09
N GLU A 307 14.10 55.65 67.22
CA GLU A 307 13.93 57.06 67.62
C GLU A 307 12.74 57.25 68.55
N LEU A 308 11.58 56.67 68.22
CA LEU A 308 10.39 56.67 69.10
C LEU A 308 10.66 56.03 70.47
N LYS A 309 11.58 55.06 70.56
CA LYS A 309 11.99 54.47 71.83
C LYS A 309 12.89 55.43 72.64
N SER A 310 13.83 56.14 71.99
CA SER A 310 14.66 57.16 72.65
C SER A 310 13.81 58.30 73.21
N LEU A 311 12.97 58.90 72.34
CA LEU A 311 12.10 60.02 72.70
C LEU A 311 11.12 59.65 73.84
N LYS A 312 10.60 58.41 73.85
CA LYS A 312 9.78 57.94 74.99
C LYS A 312 10.58 57.85 76.29
N SER A 313 11.83 57.40 76.25
CA SER A 313 12.70 57.36 77.43
C SER A 313 12.99 58.77 77.97
N GLU A 314 13.37 59.69 77.08
CA GLU A 314 13.63 61.10 77.40
C GLU A 314 12.40 61.80 78.00
N ILE A 315 11.20 61.53 77.45
CA ILE A 315 9.94 62.06 77.98
C ILE A 315 9.63 61.54 79.40
N GLU A 316 9.91 60.27 79.71
CA GLU A 316 9.70 59.74 81.07
C GLU A 316 10.72 60.32 82.08
N GLU A 317 11.98 60.51 81.67
CA GLU A 317 12.99 61.19 82.50
C GLU A 317 12.60 62.66 82.78
N LEU A 318 12.17 63.39 81.75
CA LEU A 318 11.69 64.77 81.90
C LEU A 318 10.44 64.87 82.78
N LYS A 319 9.48 63.94 82.64
CA LYS A 319 8.30 63.86 83.53
C LYS A 319 8.73 63.68 84.98
N LYS A 320 9.69 62.78 85.25
CA LYS A 320 10.21 62.54 86.60
C LYS A 320 10.85 63.80 87.18
N ALA A 321 11.73 64.46 86.42
CA ALA A 321 12.36 65.72 86.83
C ALA A 321 11.33 66.83 87.12
N VAL A 322 10.26 66.95 86.31
CA VAL A 322 9.17 67.90 86.54
C VAL A 322 8.37 67.59 87.81
N VAL A 323 8.18 66.31 88.16
CA VAL A 323 7.56 65.92 89.44
C VAL A 323 8.46 66.29 90.62
N GLU A 324 9.75 65.95 90.54
CA GLU A 324 10.74 66.28 91.59
C GLU A 324 10.83 67.80 91.83
N LEU A 325 10.88 68.62 90.78
CA LEU A 325 10.86 70.09 90.87
C LEU A 325 9.56 70.64 91.48
N LYS A 326 8.40 70.02 91.21
CA LYS A 326 7.11 70.42 91.80
C LYS A 326 7.07 70.15 93.30
N GLU A 327 7.58 69.01 93.76
CA GLU A 327 7.64 68.71 95.19
C GLU A 327 8.64 69.63 95.92
N LEU A 328 9.80 69.92 95.32
CA LEU A 328 10.75 70.92 95.85
C LEU A 328 10.13 72.33 95.96
N LEU A 329 9.29 72.72 95.01
CA LEU A 329 8.57 74.00 95.04
C LEU A 329 7.47 74.05 96.12
N LYS A 330 6.78 72.93 96.40
CA LYS A 330 5.83 72.84 97.51
C LYS A 330 6.54 72.94 98.86
N ALA A 331 7.66 72.24 99.03
CA ALA A 331 8.44 72.21 100.27
C ALA A 331 9.10 73.56 100.63
N LYS A 332 9.01 74.56 99.74
CA LYS A 332 9.59 75.90 99.90
C LYS A 332 8.52 76.99 100.15
N LYS A 333 7.26 76.59 100.35
CA LYS A 333 6.14 77.44 100.79
C LYS A 333 5.73 77.09 102.21
#